data_AF-A0A521MF02-F1
#
_entry.id   AF-A0A521MF02-F1
#
_cell.length_a   1.000
_cell.length_b   1.000
_cell.length_c   1.000
_cell.angle_alpha   90.00
_cell.angle_beta   90.00
_cell.angle_gamma   90.00
#
_symmetry.space_group_name_H-M   'P 1'
#
loop_
_entity.id
_entity.type
_entity.pdbx_description
1 polymer ?
#
loop_
_entity_poly.entity_id
_entity_poly.type
_entity_poly.pdbx_seq_one_letter_code
_entity_poly.pdbx_strand_id
1 'polypeptide(L)'
;MRRAISILLLVLLAAAPAAAQIPAEWQSAAQAVIGELERDTPQAAKPWSGVELTQGWNLARAWRKHNNGNVEIILAEYLSFVALCRRGCANSTIEGQGYVGVAEQAKALRNQNGGAYAMASNAHAWLAGLPDPSGAAQKNAALWAKDLDVAAADFATSNIYALAWLLARNRPTPAEQADAFARFAIFVQGRAWIGTRCLDISKVATVLDAPPRIDACK
;
A
#
# COMPACT_ATOMS: atom_id res chain seq x y z
N MET A 1 -26.91 45.72 9.30
CA MET A 1 -27.36 44.32 9.09
C MET A 1 -26.74 43.65 7.86
N ARG A 2 -26.75 44.23 6.65
CA ARG A 2 -26.14 43.60 5.46
C ARG A 2 -24.63 43.28 5.60
N ARG A 3 -23.83 44.16 6.22
CA ARG A 3 -22.38 43.93 6.42
C ARG A 3 -22.04 42.80 7.40
N ALA A 4 -22.88 42.56 8.41
CA ALA A 4 -22.65 41.48 9.39
C ALA A 4 -22.91 40.10 8.78
N ILE A 5 -23.91 39.99 7.89
CA ILE A 5 -24.22 38.75 7.16
C ILE A 5 -23.11 38.40 6.17
N SER A 6 -22.52 39.39 5.49
CA SER A 6 -21.40 39.18 4.57
C SER A 6 -20.12 38.68 5.26
N ILE A 7 -19.83 39.18 6.47
CA ILE A 7 -18.66 38.74 7.26
C ILE A 7 -18.88 37.31 7.80
N LEU A 8 -20.10 36.98 8.23
CA LEU A 8 -20.43 35.63 8.70
C LEU A 8 -20.33 34.57 7.57
N LEU A 9 -20.73 34.93 6.34
CA LEU A 9 -20.58 34.06 5.16
C LEU A 9 -19.10 33.83 4.78
N LEU A 10 -18.25 34.85 4.91
CA LEU A 10 -16.80 34.76 4.64
C LEU A 10 -16.07 33.88 5.66
N VAL A 11 -16.47 33.91 6.94
CA VAL A 11 -15.91 33.04 8.00
C VAL A 11 -16.37 31.58 7.84
N LEU A 12 -17.60 31.36 7.37
CA LEU A 12 -18.12 30.01 7.11
C LEU A 12 -17.53 29.36 5.83
N LEU A 13 -17.07 30.16 4.86
CA LEU A 13 -16.35 29.68 3.67
C LEU A 13 -14.87 29.34 3.94
N ALA A 14 -14.27 29.91 4.99
CA ALA A 14 -12.89 29.67 5.38
C ALA A 14 -12.70 28.41 6.26
N ALA A 15 -13.80 27.77 6.68
CA ALA A 15 -13.79 26.55 7.49
C ALA A 15 -13.92 25.26 6.66
N ALA A 16 -13.68 25.32 5.35
CA ALA A 16 -13.42 24.09 4.60
C ALA A 16 -12.10 23.51 5.13
N PRO A 17 -12.07 22.27 5.64
CA PRO A 17 -10.80 21.66 6.02
C PRO A 17 -9.90 21.68 4.80
N ALA A 18 -8.72 22.28 4.94
CA ALA A 18 -7.70 22.22 3.90
C ALA A 18 -7.54 20.74 3.53
N ALA A 19 -7.91 20.38 2.29
CA ALA A 19 -7.66 19.04 1.80
C ALA A 19 -6.16 18.83 1.92
N ALA A 20 -5.74 17.90 2.78
CA ALA A 20 -4.33 17.65 3.02
C ALA A 20 -3.68 17.36 1.67
N GLN A 21 -2.77 18.24 1.26
CA GLN A 21 -2.07 18.15 -0.02
C GLN A 21 -1.18 16.92 0.01
N ILE A 22 -1.15 16.18 -1.10
CA ILE A 22 -0.24 15.04 -1.25
C ILE A 22 1.19 15.58 -1.30
N PRO A 23 2.10 15.13 -0.43
CA PRO A 23 3.51 15.52 -0.53
C PRO A 23 4.07 15.18 -1.91
N ALA A 24 4.85 16.07 -2.50
CA ALA A 24 5.35 15.89 -3.88
C ALA A 24 6.28 14.68 -3.98
N GLU A 25 7.10 14.48 -2.95
CA GLU A 25 8.02 13.36 -2.82
C GLU A 25 7.29 12.01 -2.74
N TRP A 26 6.05 11.98 -2.23
CA TRP A 26 5.22 10.77 -2.25
C TRP A 26 4.74 10.43 -3.66
N GLN A 27 4.30 11.43 -4.43
CA GLN A 27 3.87 11.21 -5.81
C GLN A 27 5.01 10.66 -6.67
N SER A 28 6.19 11.26 -6.56
CA SER A 28 7.40 10.78 -7.25
C SER A 28 7.81 9.37 -6.79
N ALA A 29 7.74 9.10 -5.47
CA ALA A 29 7.98 7.76 -4.94
C ALA A 29 7.01 6.73 -5.52
N ALA A 30 5.71 7.04 -5.58
CA ALA A 30 4.71 6.14 -6.15
C ALA A 30 4.98 5.83 -7.62
N GLN A 31 5.27 6.85 -8.43
CA GLN A 31 5.59 6.65 -9.83
C GLN A 31 6.84 5.80 -10.04
N ALA A 32 7.89 6.05 -9.26
CA ALA A 32 9.14 5.30 -9.37
C ALA A 32 8.98 3.84 -8.92
N VAL A 33 8.43 3.62 -7.72
CA VAL A 33 8.32 2.27 -7.16
C VAL A 33 7.31 1.44 -7.95
N ILE A 34 6.12 1.97 -8.22
CA ILE A 34 5.09 1.20 -8.94
C ILE A 34 5.51 1.03 -10.39
N GLY A 35 6.15 2.02 -11.01
CA GLY A 35 6.73 1.88 -12.35
C GLY A 35 7.77 0.76 -12.42
N GLU A 36 8.62 0.60 -11.40
CA GLU A 36 9.59 -0.48 -11.32
C GLU A 36 8.96 -1.87 -11.12
N LEU A 37 7.91 -1.93 -10.29
CA LEU A 37 7.10 -3.14 -10.14
C LEU A 37 6.41 -3.50 -11.46
N GLU A 38 5.91 -2.52 -12.20
CA GLU A 38 5.25 -2.68 -13.50
C GLU A 38 6.23 -2.73 -14.69
N ARG A 39 7.56 -2.75 -14.48
CA ARG A 39 8.57 -2.67 -15.55
C ARG A 39 8.35 -3.66 -16.70
N ASP A 40 7.90 -4.87 -16.38
CA ASP A 40 7.68 -5.94 -17.36
C ASP A 40 6.30 -5.84 -18.04
N THR A 41 5.48 -4.86 -17.65
CA THR A 41 4.24 -4.48 -18.32
C THR A 41 4.54 -3.37 -19.32
N PRO A 42 4.15 -3.49 -20.61
CA PRO A 42 4.39 -2.45 -21.59
C PRO A 42 3.87 -1.09 -21.14
N GLN A 43 4.76 -0.11 -20.95
CA GLN A 43 4.43 1.20 -20.37
C GLN A 43 3.41 1.98 -21.21
N ALA A 44 3.42 1.80 -22.54
CA ALA A 44 2.41 2.35 -23.46
C ALA A 44 0.99 1.82 -23.21
N ALA A 45 0.84 0.66 -22.56
CA ALA A 45 -0.45 0.10 -22.22
C ALA A 45 -1.07 0.77 -20.98
N LYS A 46 -0.28 1.48 -20.17
CA LYS A 46 -0.71 2.06 -18.88
C LYS A 46 0.03 3.37 -18.54
N PRO A 47 -0.18 4.46 -19.30
CA PRO A 47 0.37 5.77 -18.92
C PRO A 47 -0.20 6.23 -17.57
N TRP A 48 0.63 6.95 -16.81
CA TRP A 48 0.17 7.63 -15.59
C TRP A 48 -0.77 8.78 -16.00
N SER A 49 -1.97 8.80 -15.43
CA SER A 49 -2.96 9.86 -15.64
C SER A 49 -2.98 10.88 -14.50
N GLY A 50 -2.32 10.56 -13.38
CA GLY A 50 -2.37 11.33 -12.14
C GLY A 50 -3.64 11.09 -11.30
N VAL A 51 -4.70 10.56 -11.91
CA VAL A 51 -5.95 10.22 -11.21
C VAL A 51 -5.70 9.16 -10.15
N GLU A 52 -4.91 8.13 -10.48
CA GLU A 52 -4.52 7.07 -9.55
C GLU A 52 -3.77 7.57 -8.31
N LEU A 53 -2.99 8.65 -8.43
CA LEU A 53 -2.27 9.27 -7.31
C LEU A 53 -3.26 9.91 -6.34
N THR A 54 -4.23 10.65 -6.86
CA THR A 54 -5.26 11.33 -6.06
C THR A 54 -6.27 10.36 -5.48
N GLN A 55 -6.74 9.38 -6.27
CA GLN A 55 -7.65 8.36 -5.80
C GLN A 55 -7.00 7.46 -4.75
N GLY A 56 -5.73 7.06 -4.95
CA GLY A 56 -4.97 6.30 -3.97
C GLY A 56 -4.82 7.05 -2.65
N TRP A 57 -4.50 8.35 -2.69
CA TRP A 57 -4.46 9.20 -1.50
C TRP A 57 -5.80 9.21 -0.74
N ASN A 58 -6.89 9.47 -1.44
CA ASN A 58 -8.21 9.56 -0.84
C ASN A 58 -8.65 8.22 -0.25
N LEU A 59 -8.39 7.12 -0.97
CA LEU A 59 -8.73 5.76 -0.54
C LEU A 59 -7.89 5.33 0.67
N ALA A 60 -6.60 5.65 0.70
CA ALA A 60 -5.73 5.40 1.85
C ALA A 60 -6.23 6.12 3.11
N ARG A 61 -6.63 7.39 2.98
CA ARG A 61 -7.16 8.16 4.11
C ARG A 61 -8.53 7.65 4.57
N ALA A 62 -9.38 7.24 3.64
CA ALA A 62 -10.67 6.61 3.96
C ALA A 62 -10.47 5.27 4.68
N TRP A 63 -9.53 4.45 4.19
CA TRP A 63 -9.11 3.21 4.83
C TRP A 63 -8.59 3.46 6.25
N ARG A 64 -7.69 4.43 6.43
CA ARG A 64 -7.16 4.79 7.74
C ARG A 64 -8.26 5.28 8.69
N LYS A 65 -9.20 6.08 8.20
CA LYS A 65 -10.33 6.56 9.00
C LYS A 65 -11.20 5.42 9.49
N HIS A 66 -11.47 4.45 8.61
CA HIS A 66 -12.27 3.27 8.96
C HIS A 66 -11.56 2.31 9.93
N ASN A 67 -10.24 2.19 9.82
CA ASN A 67 -9.46 1.25 10.63
C ASN A 67 -8.99 1.84 11.97
N ASN A 68 -8.66 3.14 12.02
CA ASN A 68 -8.00 3.81 13.15
C ASN A 68 -8.73 5.06 13.66
N GLY A 69 -9.78 5.53 12.98
CA GLY A 69 -10.50 6.76 13.35
C GLY A 69 -9.82 8.08 12.93
N ASN A 70 -8.59 8.05 12.42
CA ASN A 70 -7.87 9.23 11.93
C ASN A 70 -7.60 9.15 10.41
N VAL A 71 -6.99 10.17 9.83
CA VAL A 71 -6.71 10.26 8.37
C VAL A 71 -5.22 10.45 8.08
N GLU A 72 -4.37 10.32 9.09
CA GLU A 72 -2.93 10.42 8.95
C GLU A 72 -2.40 9.09 8.43
N ILE A 73 -1.99 9.10 7.17
CA ILE A 73 -1.47 7.92 6.49
C ILE A 73 0.04 7.94 6.47
N ILE A 74 0.64 6.77 6.24
CA ILE A 74 2.08 6.62 5.98
C ILE A 74 2.34 6.35 4.50
N LEU A 75 3.60 6.49 4.06
CA LEU A 75 3.97 6.25 2.67
C LEU A 75 3.57 4.84 2.21
N ALA A 76 3.72 3.82 3.07
CA ALA A 76 3.35 2.44 2.72
C ALA A 76 1.87 2.29 2.34
N GLU A 77 0.96 2.96 3.05
CA GLU A 77 -0.47 2.97 2.70
C GLU A 77 -0.69 3.71 1.39
N TYR A 78 -0.05 4.88 1.22
CA TYR A 78 -0.17 5.64 -0.02
C TYR A 78 0.26 4.81 -1.23
N LEU A 79 1.45 4.19 -1.19
CA LEU A 79 1.95 3.32 -2.26
C LEU A 79 0.99 2.14 -2.52
N SER A 80 0.48 1.50 -1.47
CA SER A 80 -0.45 0.38 -1.58
C SER A 80 -1.73 0.77 -2.32
N PHE A 81 -2.35 1.89 -1.92
CA PHE A 81 -3.61 2.31 -2.51
C PHE A 81 -3.44 2.93 -3.89
N VAL A 82 -2.32 3.59 -4.19
CA VAL A 82 -1.99 3.99 -5.57
C VAL A 82 -1.81 2.75 -6.45
N ALA A 83 -1.10 1.72 -5.98
CA ALA A 83 -0.92 0.46 -6.72
C ALA A 83 -2.26 -0.26 -6.98
N LEU A 84 -3.21 -0.18 -6.04
CA LEU A 84 -4.57 -0.66 -6.26
C LEU A 84 -5.32 0.19 -7.29
N CYS A 85 -5.23 1.52 -7.19
CA CYS A 85 -5.88 2.43 -8.14
C CYS A 85 -5.30 2.33 -9.55
N ARG A 86 -4.01 1.98 -9.70
CA ARG A 86 -3.37 1.60 -10.96
C ARG A 86 -4.02 0.39 -11.65
N ARG A 87 -4.78 -0.41 -10.89
CA ARG A 87 -5.57 -1.56 -11.36
C ARG A 87 -7.08 -1.26 -11.42
N GLY A 88 -7.51 -0.08 -10.97
CA GLY A 88 -8.90 0.36 -10.91
C GLY A 88 -9.44 0.36 -9.48
N CYS A 89 -9.84 1.54 -9.00
CA CYS A 89 -10.39 1.74 -7.65
C CYS A 89 -11.58 2.73 -7.63
N ALA A 90 -12.24 2.91 -8.78
CA ALA A 90 -13.37 3.84 -8.91
C ALA A 90 -14.41 3.60 -7.82
N ASN A 91 -15.02 4.69 -7.33
CA ASN A 91 -16.01 4.65 -6.24
C ASN A 91 -15.49 4.05 -4.93
N SER A 92 -14.20 4.22 -4.63
CA SER A 92 -13.56 3.69 -3.40
C SER A 92 -13.68 2.16 -3.30
N THR A 93 -13.32 1.49 -4.39
CA THR A 93 -13.32 0.02 -4.45
C THR A 93 -11.91 -0.55 -4.43
N ILE A 94 -11.81 -1.78 -3.95
CA ILE A 94 -10.61 -2.62 -3.98
C ILE A 94 -11.00 -3.89 -4.69
N GLU A 95 -10.42 -4.13 -5.89
CA GLU A 95 -10.77 -5.25 -6.77
C GLU A 95 -12.28 -5.41 -6.99
N GLY A 96 -12.98 -4.28 -7.21
CA GLY A 96 -14.42 -4.26 -7.47
C GLY A 96 -15.32 -4.36 -6.24
N GLN A 97 -14.75 -4.58 -5.05
CA GLN A 97 -15.49 -4.60 -3.78
C GLN A 97 -15.39 -3.26 -3.05
N GLY A 98 -16.43 -2.84 -2.33
CA GLY A 98 -16.38 -1.62 -1.52
C GLY A 98 -15.32 -1.72 -0.42
N TYR A 99 -14.49 -0.66 -0.26
CA TYR A 99 -13.33 -0.70 0.62
C TYR A 99 -13.63 -1.04 2.08
N VAL A 100 -14.81 -0.64 2.60
CA VAL A 100 -15.24 -0.95 3.98
C VAL A 100 -15.36 -2.45 4.18
N GLY A 101 -15.99 -3.16 3.24
CA GLY A 101 -16.15 -4.61 3.32
C GLY A 101 -14.81 -5.33 3.27
N VAL A 102 -13.90 -4.87 2.41
CA VAL A 102 -12.53 -5.41 2.32
C VAL A 102 -11.73 -5.12 3.58
N ALA A 103 -11.90 -3.95 4.20
CA ALA A 103 -11.27 -3.61 5.47
C ALA A 103 -11.72 -4.54 6.60
N GLU A 104 -13.01 -4.85 6.69
CA GLU A 104 -13.51 -5.81 7.68
C GLU A 104 -12.98 -7.23 7.42
N GLN A 105 -12.85 -7.66 6.17
CA GLN A 105 -12.20 -8.93 5.83
C GLN A 105 -10.72 -8.96 6.28
N ALA A 106 -9.98 -7.88 6.05
CA ALA A 106 -8.58 -7.77 6.48
C ALA A 106 -8.46 -7.80 8.02
N LYS A 107 -9.34 -7.09 8.74
CA LYS A 107 -9.41 -7.14 10.21
C LYS A 107 -9.73 -8.55 10.71
N ALA A 108 -10.71 -9.23 10.11
CA ALA A 108 -11.08 -10.59 10.47
C ALA A 108 -9.91 -11.56 10.24
N LEU A 109 -9.24 -11.47 9.09
CA LEU A 109 -8.05 -12.28 8.79
C LEU A 109 -6.94 -12.06 9.83
N ARG A 110 -6.66 -10.81 10.18
CA ARG A 110 -5.67 -10.47 11.23
C ARG A 110 -6.05 -11.11 12.57
N ASN A 111 -7.32 -11.01 12.98
CA ASN A 111 -7.79 -11.57 14.25
C ASN A 111 -7.72 -13.10 14.27
N GLN A 112 -8.06 -13.76 13.16
CA GLN A 112 -7.95 -15.23 13.02
C GLN A 112 -6.50 -15.73 13.12
N ASN A 113 -5.53 -14.88 12.77
CA ASN A 113 -4.10 -15.20 12.78
C ASN A 113 -3.38 -14.67 14.02
N GLY A 114 -4.08 -14.50 15.15
CA GLY A 114 -3.47 -14.13 16.43
C GLY A 114 -3.21 -12.63 16.61
N GLY A 115 -3.86 -11.78 15.81
CA GLY A 115 -3.75 -10.33 15.92
C GLY A 115 -2.52 -9.75 15.19
N ALA A 116 -2.25 -8.46 15.40
CA ALA A 116 -1.20 -7.74 14.67
C ALA A 116 0.19 -8.38 14.80
N TYR A 117 0.56 -8.82 16.00
CA TYR A 117 1.89 -9.38 16.29
C TYR A 117 2.15 -10.74 15.63
N ALA A 118 1.15 -11.62 15.56
CA ALA A 118 1.31 -12.96 14.98
C ALA A 118 1.02 -13.00 13.46
N MET A 119 0.36 -11.98 12.93
CA MET A 119 -0.05 -11.93 11.52
C MET A 119 1.13 -12.03 10.56
N ALA A 120 2.21 -11.28 10.79
CA ALA A 120 3.39 -11.30 9.94
C ALA A 120 4.04 -12.69 9.90
N SER A 121 4.26 -13.30 11.06
CA SER A 121 4.83 -14.66 11.16
C SER A 121 3.98 -15.69 10.42
N ASN A 122 2.65 -15.64 10.59
CA ASN A 122 1.73 -16.58 9.94
C ASN A 122 1.68 -16.38 8.42
N ALA A 123 1.73 -15.13 7.95
CA ALA A 123 1.81 -14.82 6.53
C ALA A 123 3.13 -15.30 5.91
N HIS A 124 4.25 -15.13 6.62
CA HIS A 124 5.56 -15.60 6.16
C HIS A 124 5.60 -17.13 6.07
N ALA A 125 5.03 -17.83 7.06
CA ALA A 125 4.92 -19.29 7.05
C ALA A 125 4.05 -19.78 5.88
N TRP A 126 2.92 -19.12 5.63
CA TRP A 126 2.08 -19.39 4.46
C TRP A 126 2.86 -19.16 3.15
N LEU A 127 3.56 -18.04 3.03
CA LEU A 127 4.34 -17.70 1.84
C LEU A 127 5.45 -18.71 1.58
N ALA A 128 6.17 -19.13 2.62
CA ALA A 128 7.22 -20.15 2.52
C ALA A 128 6.70 -21.52 2.04
N GLY A 129 5.41 -21.81 2.31
CA GLY A 129 4.73 -23.03 1.89
C GLY A 129 4.19 -22.99 0.46
N LEU A 130 4.20 -21.84 -0.23
CA LEU A 130 3.70 -21.77 -1.60
C LEU A 130 4.67 -22.47 -2.58
N PRO A 131 4.17 -23.36 -3.47
CA PRO A 131 4.97 -23.92 -4.55
C PRO A 131 5.13 -22.89 -5.69
N ASP A 132 5.93 -21.85 -5.44
CA ASP A 132 6.30 -20.81 -6.40
C ASP A 132 7.54 -21.23 -7.21
N PRO A 133 7.43 -21.47 -8.54
CA PRO A 133 8.54 -21.94 -9.37
C PRO A 133 9.68 -20.92 -9.52
N SER A 134 9.45 -19.63 -9.22
CA SER A 134 10.50 -18.62 -9.24
C SER A 134 11.40 -18.66 -7.99
N GLY A 135 10.93 -19.33 -6.93
CA GLY A 135 11.55 -19.36 -5.61
C GLY A 135 11.48 -18.03 -4.85
N ALA A 136 10.78 -17.02 -5.38
CA ALA A 136 10.65 -15.71 -4.74
C ALA A 136 9.93 -15.81 -3.40
N ALA A 137 8.88 -16.64 -3.31
CA ALA A 137 8.10 -16.82 -2.08
C ALA A 137 8.98 -17.23 -0.88
N GLN A 138 9.80 -18.28 -1.04
CA GLN A 138 10.70 -18.76 0.02
C GLN A 138 11.81 -17.76 0.34
N LYS A 139 12.39 -17.11 -0.69
CA LYS A 139 13.40 -16.06 -0.49
C LYS A 139 12.85 -14.87 0.29
N ASN A 140 11.63 -14.44 -0.02
CA ASN A 140 10.93 -13.37 0.69
C ASN A 140 10.61 -13.74 2.13
N ALA A 141 10.05 -14.93 2.36
CA ALA A 141 9.76 -15.40 3.71
C ALA A 141 11.04 -15.44 4.56
N ALA A 142 12.15 -15.92 4.00
CA ALA A 142 13.45 -15.93 4.68
C ALA A 142 14.04 -14.53 4.89
N LEU A 143 13.87 -13.62 3.92
CA LEU A 143 14.31 -12.23 4.02
C LEU A 143 13.59 -11.50 5.16
N TRP A 144 12.25 -11.62 5.23
CA TRP A 144 11.42 -10.92 6.21
C TRP A 144 11.33 -11.62 7.57
N ALA A 145 11.75 -12.89 7.67
CA ALA A 145 11.84 -13.57 8.96
C ALA A 145 13.00 -13.07 9.83
N LYS A 146 14.06 -12.51 9.23
CA LYS A 146 15.23 -11.99 9.95
C LYS A 146 14.90 -10.72 10.73
N ASP A 147 14.06 -9.89 10.13
CA ASP A 147 13.57 -8.64 10.69
C ASP A 147 12.06 -8.77 10.76
N LEU A 148 11.54 -9.56 11.74
CA LEU A 148 10.11 -9.53 12.08
C LEU A 148 9.80 -8.11 12.53
N ASP A 149 9.49 -7.28 11.55
CA ASP A 149 9.52 -5.84 11.69
C ASP A 149 8.53 -5.46 12.77
N VAL A 150 9.02 -4.91 13.87
CA VAL A 150 8.16 -4.33 14.91
C VAL A 150 7.31 -3.22 14.29
N ALA A 151 7.76 -2.60 13.19
CA ALA A 151 6.94 -1.70 12.40
C ALA A 151 5.81 -2.41 11.66
N ALA A 152 5.86 -3.72 11.33
CA ALA A 152 4.68 -4.48 10.86
C ALA A 152 3.67 -4.78 11.98
N ALA A 153 4.06 -4.59 13.25
CA ALA A 153 3.16 -4.59 14.40
C ALA A 153 2.56 -3.20 14.69
N ASP A 154 2.99 -2.14 14.00
CA ASP A 154 2.22 -0.90 13.93
C ASP A 154 0.84 -1.20 13.32
N PHE A 155 -0.20 -0.56 13.86
CA PHE A 155 -1.57 -0.91 13.47
C PHE A 155 -1.80 -0.66 11.98
N ALA A 156 -1.19 0.38 11.41
CA ALA A 156 -1.41 0.74 10.01
C ALA A 156 -0.76 -0.22 9.03
N THR A 157 0.51 -0.54 9.26
CA THR A 157 1.28 -1.49 8.46
C THR A 157 0.69 -2.89 8.57
N SER A 158 0.23 -3.33 9.75
CA SER A 158 -0.41 -4.63 9.94
C SER A 158 -1.69 -4.78 9.10
N ASN A 159 -2.47 -3.71 8.94
CA ASN A 159 -3.67 -3.72 8.08
C ASN A 159 -3.33 -3.79 6.60
N ILE A 160 -2.30 -3.07 6.16
CA ILE A 160 -1.81 -3.17 4.78
C ILE A 160 -1.22 -4.55 4.50
N TYR A 161 -0.52 -5.12 5.46
CA TYR A 161 0.03 -6.47 5.35
C TYR A 161 -1.07 -7.54 5.28
N ALA A 162 -2.13 -7.38 6.10
CA ALA A 162 -3.32 -8.23 6.02
C ALA A 162 -4.07 -8.07 4.68
N LEU A 163 -4.18 -6.84 4.17
CA LEU A 163 -4.73 -6.57 2.85
C LEU A 163 -3.89 -7.25 1.75
N ALA A 164 -2.56 -7.16 1.81
CA ALA A 164 -1.67 -7.84 0.87
C ALA A 164 -1.92 -9.35 0.87
N TRP A 165 -2.02 -9.97 2.05
CA TRP A 165 -2.29 -11.40 2.15
C TRP A 165 -3.68 -11.78 1.59
N LEU A 166 -4.71 -10.98 1.90
CA LEU A 166 -6.06 -11.19 1.38
C LEU A 166 -6.09 -11.15 -0.15
N LEU A 167 -5.50 -10.11 -0.75
CA LEU A 167 -5.43 -9.93 -2.20
C LEU A 167 -4.61 -11.03 -2.89
N ALA A 168 -3.57 -11.50 -2.22
CA ALA A 168 -2.72 -12.57 -2.72
C ALA A 168 -3.48 -13.89 -2.77
N ARG A 169 -4.16 -14.30 -1.68
CA ARG A 169 -4.91 -15.57 -1.61
C ARG A 169 -6.02 -15.69 -2.65
N ASN A 170 -6.50 -14.58 -3.18
CA ASN A 170 -7.52 -14.54 -4.23
C ASN A 170 -6.96 -14.81 -5.64
N ARG A 171 -5.64 -15.03 -5.78
CA ARG A 171 -5.03 -15.40 -7.07
C ARG A 171 -5.14 -16.90 -7.35
N PRO A 172 -5.33 -17.30 -8.62
CA PRO A 172 -5.63 -18.69 -8.95
C PRO A 172 -4.42 -19.62 -8.83
N THR A 173 -3.19 -19.13 -9.02
CA THR A 173 -1.98 -19.97 -8.94
C THR A 173 -1.03 -19.55 -7.81
N PRO A 174 -0.27 -20.50 -7.21
CA PRO A 174 0.74 -20.17 -6.20
C PRO A 174 1.77 -19.13 -6.63
N ALA A 175 2.17 -19.15 -7.90
CA ALA A 175 3.09 -18.15 -8.47
C ALA A 175 2.47 -16.74 -8.45
N GLU A 176 1.21 -16.60 -8.87
CA GLU A 176 0.51 -15.32 -8.82
C GLU A 176 0.18 -14.89 -7.38
N GLN A 177 -0.07 -15.83 -6.47
CA GLN A 177 -0.25 -15.54 -5.04
C GLN A 177 1.04 -14.95 -4.45
N ALA A 178 2.19 -15.57 -4.72
CA ALA A 178 3.49 -15.10 -4.26
C ALA A 178 3.84 -13.72 -4.82
N ASP A 179 3.68 -13.52 -6.14
CA ASP A 179 3.94 -12.24 -6.81
C ASP A 179 3.00 -11.13 -6.28
N ALA A 180 1.70 -11.40 -6.18
CA ALA A 180 0.74 -10.44 -5.64
C ALA A 180 1.06 -10.07 -4.18
N PHE A 181 1.42 -11.04 -3.34
CA PHE A 181 1.81 -10.77 -1.96
C PHE A 181 3.04 -9.87 -1.91
N ALA A 182 4.10 -10.24 -2.63
CA ALA A 182 5.37 -9.52 -2.61
C ALA A 182 5.25 -8.07 -3.11
N ARG A 183 4.43 -7.83 -4.14
CA ARG A 183 4.20 -6.47 -4.71
C ARG A 183 3.56 -5.49 -3.74
N PHE A 184 2.78 -5.96 -2.76
CA PHE A 184 2.21 -5.10 -1.73
C PHE A 184 3.03 -5.13 -0.43
N ALA A 185 3.55 -6.30 -0.06
CA ALA A 185 4.37 -6.48 1.14
C ALA A 185 5.66 -5.64 1.10
N ILE A 186 6.24 -5.42 -0.09
CA ILE A 186 7.43 -4.57 -0.27
C ILE A 186 7.24 -3.14 0.26
N PHE A 187 6.02 -2.59 0.23
CA PHE A 187 5.75 -1.24 0.73
C PHE A 187 5.88 -1.14 2.26
N VAL A 188 5.73 -2.27 2.96
CA VAL A 188 5.94 -2.37 4.40
C VAL A 188 7.39 -2.77 4.68
N GLN A 189 7.88 -3.81 4.00
CA GLN A 189 9.16 -4.46 4.30
C GLN A 189 10.38 -3.72 3.70
N GLY A 190 10.16 -2.80 2.76
CA GLY A 190 11.22 -2.05 2.08
C GLY A 190 12.05 -2.87 1.09
N ARG A 191 12.07 -4.20 1.19
CA ARG A 191 12.80 -5.09 0.28
C ARG A 191 11.98 -6.29 -0.11
N ALA A 192 12.06 -6.73 -1.36
CA ALA A 192 11.40 -7.95 -1.81
C ALA A 192 12.02 -8.52 -3.08
N TRP A 193 11.96 -9.84 -3.20
CA TRP A 193 12.07 -10.57 -4.47
C TRP A 193 10.75 -10.48 -5.24
N ILE A 194 10.80 -9.92 -6.45
CA ILE A 194 9.72 -9.89 -7.44
C ILE A 194 10.16 -10.75 -8.62
N GLY A 195 9.63 -11.98 -8.68
CA GLY A 195 10.16 -13.02 -9.56
C GLY A 195 11.65 -13.25 -9.30
N THR A 196 12.49 -13.06 -10.31
CA THR A 196 13.94 -13.26 -10.21
C THR A 196 14.72 -12.02 -9.72
N ARG A 197 14.07 -10.86 -9.57
CA ARG A 197 14.71 -9.59 -9.19
C ARG A 197 14.51 -9.32 -7.72
N CYS A 198 15.55 -8.86 -7.01
CA CYS A 198 15.39 -8.34 -5.66
C CYS A 198 15.46 -6.81 -5.68
N LEU A 199 14.41 -6.17 -5.17
CA LEU A 199 14.26 -4.72 -5.12
C LEU A 199 14.42 -4.22 -3.69
N ASP A 200 15.10 -3.09 -3.52
CA ASP A 200 15.25 -2.36 -2.26
C ASP A 200 14.73 -0.92 -2.44
N ILE A 201 13.63 -0.62 -1.76
CA ILE A 201 12.96 0.70 -1.72
C ILE A 201 13.14 1.40 -0.37
N SER A 202 13.98 0.88 0.54
CA SER A 202 14.16 1.42 1.89
C SER A 202 14.60 2.89 1.92
N LYS A 203 15.21 3.38 0.84
CA LYS A 203 15.68 4.76 0.71
C LYS A 203 14.69 5.71 0.02
N VAL A 204 13.57 5.20 -0.50
CA VAL A 204 12.63 5.99 -1.32
C VAL A 204 12.02 7.16 -0.52
N ALA A 205 11.78 6.98 0.79
CA ALA A 205 11.26 8.04 1.65
C ALA A 205 12.35 8.95 2.26
N THR A 206 13.63 8.59 2.09
CA THR A 206 14.72 9.15 2.91
C THR A 206 15.41 10.34 2.28
N VAL A 207 15.10 10.67 1.03
CA VAL A 207 15.80 11.73 0.29
C VAL A 207 14.82 12.81 -0.14
N LEU A 208 14.81 13.91 0.63
CA LEU A 208 14.22 15.16 0.19
C LEU A 208 15.11 15.74 -0.93
N ASP A 209 14.48 16.27 -1.98
CA ASP A 209 15.15 16.96 -3.10
C ASP A 209 16.06 16.10 -4.01
N ALA A 210 15.96 14.76 -3.96
CA ALA A 210 16.57 13.90 -4.97
C ALA A 210 15.56 12.91 -5.56
N PRO A 211 15.78 12.43 -6.80
CA PRO A 211 14.95 11.37 -7.36
C PRO A 211 14.93 10.13 -6.44
N PRO A 212 13.76 9.50 -6.26
CA PRO A 212 13.64 8.28 -5.46
C PRO A 212 14.57 7.20 -6.04
N ARG A 213 15.31 6.53 -5.16
CA ARG A 213 16.27 5.48 -5.53
C ARG A 213 15.72 4.11 -5.19
N ILE A 214 15.73 3.22 -6.19
CA ILE A 214 15.41 1.81 -6.04
C ILE A 214 16.68 1.04 -6.34
N ASP A 215 17.18 0.31 -5.36
CA ASP A 215 18.41 -0.46 -5.43
C ASP A 215 18.10 -1.96 -5.64
N ALA A 216 19.12 -2.74 -5.97
CA ALA A 216 19.07 -4.19 -5.80
C ALA A 216 19.39 -4.55 -4.34
N CYS A 217 18.80 -5.63 -3.83
CA CYS A 217 19.15 -6.14 -2.50
C CYS A 217 20.64 -6.52 -2.45
N LYS A 218 21.32 -6.13 -1.36
CA LYS A 218 22.70 -6.50 -1.05
C LYS A 218 22.75 -7.74 -0.17
#